data_AF-B2WP94-F1
#
_entry.id   AF-B2WP94-F1
#
_cell.length_a   1.000
_cell.length_b   1.000
_cell.length_c   1.000
_cell.angle_alpha   90.00
_cell.angle_beta   90.00
_cell.angle_gamma   90.00
#
_symmetry.space_group_name_H-M   'P 1'
#
loop_
_entity.id
_entity.type
_entity.pdbx_description
1 polymer ?
#
loop_
_entity_poly.entity_id
_entity_poly.type
_entity_poly.pdbx_seq_one_letter_code
_entity_poly.pdbx_strand_id
1 'polypeptide(L)'
;MATIQTQRDATVILTDSSNWIPCPSAASSHTTRNARCNTRGSAQDTTEMSTTTSQIPTIPTRVSELSEKGQEAYKEDRDDYKLRLESYKIRERDYQEESNKISKMVEHILTTVTPHLQLSCCTENGTPRDWITALQDTVGVDEDEERARARERYQAALKPMRSTTNWETWLNEYDQAATRAETLEVAEVMQTQAVIDDFLGSVSKMAFY
;
A
#
# COMPACT_ATOMS: atom_id res chain seq x y z
N MET A 1 15.34 -4.83 -23.40
CA MET A 1 15.03 -5.38 -22.06
C MET A 1 15.31 -4.29 -21.05
N ALA A 2 14.26 -3.74 -20.43
CA ALA A 2 14.35 -2.61 -19.52
C ALA A 2 14.54 -3.10 -18.08
N THR A 3 15.52 -2.55 -17.39
CA THR A 3 15.81 -2.79 -15.97
C THR A 3 14.96 -1.85 -15.13
N ILE A 4 14.08 -2.38 -14.29
CA ILE A 4 13.29 -1.62 -13.32
C ILE A 4 14.08 -1.58 -12.01
N GLN A 5 14.61 -0.41 -11.67
CA GLN A 5 15.24 -0.15 -10.37
C GLN A 5 14.14 0.16 -9.36
N THR A 6 13.81 -0.80 -8.50
CA THR A 6 12.91 -0.60 -7.35
C THR A 6 13.65 0.22 -6.30
N GLN A 7 13.34 1.51 -6.19
CA GLN A 7 13.85 2.36 -5.12
C GLN A 7 12.96 2.14 -3.89
N ARG A 8 13.54 1.57 -2.83
CA ARG A 8 12.89 1.28 -1.55
C ARG A 8 12.58 2.56 -0.77
N ASP A 9 11.50 2.46 0.00
CA ASP A 9 10.97 3.40 0.99
C ASP A 9 12.05 4.09 1.84
N ALA A 10 11.96 5.42 1.90
CA ALA A 10 12.54 6.20 2.97
C ALA A 10 11.46 6.38 4.05
N THR A 11 11.66 5.72 5.18
CA THR A 11 10.96 6.04 6.43
C THR A 11 11.15 7.53 6.72
N VAL A 12 10.10 8.34 6.53
CA VAL A 12 10.13 9.76 6.88
C VAL A 12 9.99 9.88 8.39
N ILE A 13 11.11 9.73 9.09
CA ILE A 13 11.23 10.17 10.47
C ILE A 13 11.26 11.70 10.40
N LEU A 14 10.22 12.36 10.92
CA LEU A 14 10.15 13.81 11.09
C LEU A 14 11.14 14.26 12.16
N THR A 15 12.43 14.17 11.86
CA THR A 15 13.49 14.76 12.66
C THR A 15 14.26 15.72 11.79
N ASP A 16 14.27 16.97 12.25
CA ASP A 16 14.99 18.14 11.75
C ASP A 16 14.13 19.15 10.97
N SER A 17 13.85 20.28 11.63
CA SER A 17 13.17 21.45 11.07
C SER A 17 13.98 22.15 9.98
N SER A 18 15.26 21.77 9.81
CA SER A 18 16.16 22.29 8.77
C SER A 18 15.74 21.95 7.34
N ASN A 19 14.89 20.92 7.16
CA ASN A 19 14.44 20.46 5.83
C ASN A 19 13.06 21.00 5.42
N TRP A 20 12.48 21.91 6.20
CA TRP A 20 11.17 22.48 5.90
C TRP A 20 11.35 23.51 4.79
N ILE A 21 10.57 23.39 3.71
CA ILE A 21 10.52 24.41 2.66
C ILE A 21 9.98 25.70 3.30
N PRO A 22 10.74 26.80 3.34
CA PRO A 22 10.25 28.06 3.89
C PRO A 22 9.11 28.59 3.02
N CYS A 23 8.02 29.05 3.64
CA CYS A 23 6.99 29.81 2.94
C CYS A 23 7.66 31.00 2.23
N PRO A 24 7.49 31.17 0.90
CA PRO A 24 8.12 32.27 0.19
C PRO A 24 7.51 33.58 0.71
N SER A 25 8.33 34.35 1.44
CA SER A 25 7.99 35.71 1.82
C SER A 25 7.93 36.55 0.55
N ALA A 26 6.79 37.19 0.31
CA ALA A 26 6.57 38.03 -0.84
C ALA A 26 7.49 39.25 -0.80
N ALA A 27 8.60 39.22 -1.56
CA ALA A 27 9.16 40.34 -2.31
C ALA A 27 10.61 40.02 -2.75
N SER A 28 10.82 39.87 -4.06
CA SER A 28 11.89 40.54 -4.82
C SER A 28 12.05 39.86 -6.18
N SER A 29 11.34 40.37 -7.19
CA SER A 29 11.64 40.06 -8.59
C SER A 29 12.60 41.13 -9.12
N HIS A 30 13.90 40.87 -9.04
CA HIS A 30 14.90 41.61 -9.81
C HIS A 30 15.12 40.90 -11.14
N THR A 31 14.65 41.49 -12.24
CA THR A 31 15.10 41.12 -13.59
C THR A 31 16.04 42.20 -14.11
N THR A 32 17.32 41.88 -14.16
CA THR A 32 18.38 42.69 -14.75
C THR A 32 18.19 42.77 -16.27
N ARG A 33 18.11 43.99 -16.83
CA ARG A 33 18.10 44.19 -18.28
C ARG A 33 19.32 45.01 -18.70
N ASN A 34 20.23 44.36 -19.42
CA ASN A 34 21.45 44.95 -19.96
C ASN A 34 21.12 46.11 -20.92
N ALA A 35 21.72 47.28 -20.67
CA ALA A 35 21.69 48.44 -21.55
C ALA A 35 22.79 48.32 -22.63
N ARG A 36 22.42 48.57 -23.89
CA ARG A 36 23.38 48.83 -24.97
C ARG A 36 23.29 50.31 -25.32
N CYS A 37 24.30 51.08 -24.93
CA CYS A 37 24.45 52.49 -25.27
C CYS A 37 24.73 52.66 -26.76
N ASN A 38 24.17 53.71 -27.37
CA ASN A 38 24.80 54.43 -28.47
C ASN A 38 24.36 55.91 -28.43
N THR A 39 25.34 56.79 -28.29
CA THR A 39 25.27 58.26 -28.33
C THR A 39 25.26 58.77 -29.78
N ARG A 40 24.47 59.82 -30.06
CA ARG A 40 24.90 61.18 -30.50
C ARG A 40 23.85 61.88 -31.38
N GLY A 41 23.54 63.15 -31.08
CA GLY A 41 23.00 64.12 -32.06
C GLY A 41 21.83 64.96 -31.56
N SER A 42 22.05 66.27 -31.41
CA SER A 42 21.18 67.29 -30.83
C SER A 42 20.05 67.74 -31.76
N ALA A 43 18.86 68.00 -31.21
CA ALA A 43 17.97 69.09 -31.62
C ALA A 43 16.98 69.37 -30.48
N GLN A 44 16.95 70.63 -30.03
CA GLN A 44 16.00 71.14 -29.04
C GLN A 44 14.60 71.14 -29.64
N ASP A 45 13.62 70.60 -28.94
CA ASP A 45 12.28 71.18 -28.95
C ASP A 45 11.61 71.03 -27.60
N THR A 46 10.81 72.02 -27.28
CA THR A 46 10.36 72.42 -25.95
C THR A 46 9.00 71.76 -25.72
N THR A 47 8.87 70.82 -24.78
CA THR A 47 7.54 70.43 -24.31
C THR A 47 7.59 69.94 -22.86
N GLU A 48 7.09 70.82 -21.99
CA GLU A 48 6.37 70.56 -20.74
C GLU A 48 7.00 69.56 -19.75
N MET A 49 7.60 70.13 -18.69
CA MET A 49 7.88 69.45 -17.43
C MET A 49 6.60 68.84 -16.85
N SER A 50 6.32 67.58 -17.21
CA SER A 50 5.47 66.71 -16.40
C SER A 50 6.27 66.25 -15.20
N THR A 51 5.88 66.78 -14.05
CA THR A 51 6.36 66.42 -12.71
C THR A 51 6.41 64.89 -12.57
N THR A 52 7.63 64.34 -12.62
CA THR A 52 7.85 62.90 -12.42
C THR A 52 7.79 62.63 -10.93
N THR A 53 6.57 62.50 -10.40
CA THR A 53 6.36 61.93 -9.07
C THR A 53 6.84 60.49 -9.12
N SER A 54 7.88 60.19 -8.35
CA SER A 54 8.40 58.84 -8.16
C SER A 54 7.29 57.96 -7.58
N GLN A 55 6.56 57.25 -8.45
CA GLN A 55 5.51 56.33 -8.03
C GLN A 55 6.18 55.07 -7.50
N ILE A 56 6.07 54.85 -6.20
CA ILE A 56 6.24 53.55 -5.57
C ILE A 56 5.33 52.58 -6.36
N PRO A 57 5.83 51.43 -6.85
CA PRO A 57 4.99 50.50 -7.58
C PRO A 57 3.87 50.04 -6.66
N THR A 58 2.65 50.50 -6.95
CA THR A 58 1.45 50.13 -6.23
C THR A 58 1.27 48.62 -6.41
N ILE A 59 1.53 47.85 -5.35
CA ILE A 59 1.34 46.39 -5.37
C ILE A 59 -0.17 46.14 -5.48
N PRO A 60 -0.64 45.46 -6.53
CA PRO A 60 -2.06 45.13 -6.68
C PRO A 60 -2.55 44.33 -5.47
N THR A 61 -3.60 44.80 -4.81
CA THR A 61 -4.22 44.12 -3.66
C THR A 61 -5.48 43.34 -4.07
N ARG A 62 -6.00 43.60 -5.26
CA ARG A 62 -7.15 42.88 -5.83
C ARG A 62 -6.80 42.27 -7.17
N VAL A 63 -7.38 41.11 -7.48
CA VAL A 63 -7.18 40.42 -8.76
C VAL A 63 -7.56 41.32 -9.94
N SER A 64 -8.60 42.14 -9.80
CA SER A 64 -9.04 43.10 -10.82
C SER A 64 -8.03 44.19 -11.14
N GLU A 65 -7.04 44.42 -10.26
CA GLU A 65 -5.96 45.40 -10.46
C GLU A 65 -4.76 44.80 -11.22
N LEU A 66 -4.79 43.49 -11.50
CA LEU A 66 -3.79 42.81 -12.33
C LEU A 66 -4.07 43.05 -13.82
N SER A 67 -2.99 43.08 -14.62
CA SER A 67 -3.10 42.96 -16.08
C SER A 67 -3.83 41.66 -16.46
N GLU A 68 -4.41 41.59 -17.65
CA GLU A 68 -5.12 40.39 -18.16
C GLU A 68 -4.28 39.10 -18.03
N LYS A 69 -3.00 39.15 -18.44
CA LYS A 69 -2.05 38.04 -18.26
C LYS A 69 -1.83 37.67 -16.80
N GLY A 70 -1.83 38.67 -15.90
CA GLY A 70 -1.71 38.44 -14.46
C GLY A 70 -2.96 37.84 -13.84
N GLN A 71 -4.14 38.20 -14.33
CA GLN A 71 -5.42 37.59 -13.92
C GLN A 71 -5.49 36.13 -14.37
N GLU A 72 -5.01 35.82 -15.58
CA GLU A 72 -4.94 34.46 -16.10
C GLU A 72 -3.96 33.59 -15.31
N ALA A 73 -2.73 34.08 -15.06
CA ALA A 73 -1.75 33.37 -14.23
C ALA A 73 -2.26 33.11 -12.80
N TYR A 74 -2.91 34.11 -12.18
CA TYR A 74 -3.52 33.94 -10.85
C TYR A 74 -4.63 32.88 -10.87
N LYS A 75 -5.45 32.84 -11.93
CA LYS A 75 -6.51 31.84 -12.08
C LYS A 75 -5.92 30.43 -12.22
N GLU A 76 -4.89 30.27 -13.04
CA GLU A 76 -4.17 28.99 -13.19
C GLU A 76 -3.57 28.51 -11.87
N ASP A 77 -2.84 29.38 -11.17
CA ASP A 77 -2.24 29.07 -9.87
C ASP A 77 -3.31 28.66 -8.84
N ARG A 78 -4.41 29.41 -8.76
CA ARG A 78 -5.53 29.11 -7.85
C ARG A 78 -6.12 27.73 -8.14
N ASP A 79 -6.29 27.39 -9.42
CA ASP A 79 -6.85 26.11 -9.83
C ASP A 79 -5.86 24.95 -9.57
N ASP A 80 -4.55 25.16 -9.75
CA ASP A 80 -3.49 24.20 -9.36
C ASP A 80 -3.47 23.96 -7.85
N TYR A 81 -3.46 25.03 -7.04
CA TYR A 81 -3.48 24.90 -5.58
C TYR A 81 -4.73 24.18 -5.09
N LYS A 82 -5.89 24.46 -5.70
CA LYS A 82 -7.14 23.76 -5.37
C LYS A 82 -7.02 22.26 -5.68
N LEU A 83 -6.52 21.89 -6.86
CA LEU A 83 -6.32 20.49 -7.23
C LEU A 83 -5.33 19.79 -6.29
N ARG A 84 -4.23 20.46 -5.95
CA ARG A 84 -3.21 19.94 -5.04
C ARG A 84 -3.75 19.71 -3.64
N LEU A 85 -4.59 20.62 -3.14
CA LEU A 85 -5.26 20.47 -1.85
C LEU A 85 -6.19 19.26 -1.83
N GLU A 86 -6.98 19.06 -2.89
CA GLU A 86 -7.83 17.86 -3.00
C GLU A 86 -7.01 16.57 -3.08
N SER A 87 -5.87 16.58 -3.79
CA SER A 87 -4.92 15.45 -3.79
C SER A 87 -4.34 15.16 -2.40
N TYR A 88 -4.03 16.19 -1.60
CA TYR A 88 -3.58 15.98 -0.23
C TYR A 88 -4.66 15.38 0.67
N LYS A 89 -5.91 15.84 0.57
CA LYS A 89 -7.03 15.27 1.34
C LYS A 89 -7.25 13.79 1.03
N ILE A 90 -7.09 13.38 -0.24
CA ILE A 90 -7.19 11.98 -0.63
C ILE A 90 -6.06 11.19 0.03
N ARG A 91 -4.80 11.64 -0.09
CA ARG A 91 -3.64 10.96 0.51
C ARG A 91 -3.71 10.86 2.03
N GLU A 92 -4.17 11.91 2.70
CA GLU A 92 -4.37 11.92 4.15
C GLU A 92 -5.42 10.89 4.57
N ARG A 93 -6.54 10.81 3.83
CA ARG A 93 -7.56 9.78 4.06
C ARG A 93 -6.99 8.38 3.87
N ASP A 94 -6.30 8.13 2.77
CA ASP A 94 -5.72 6.82 2.44
C ASP A 94 -4.70 6.40 3.51
N TYR A 95 -3.85 7.34 3.96
CA TYR A 95 -2.91 7.12 5.05
C TYR A 95 -3.62 6.78 6.37
N GLN A 96 -4.68 7.51 6.72
CA GLN A 96 -5.44 7.24 7.94
C GLN A 96 -6.11 5.87 7.88
N GLU A 97 -6.63 5.47 6.71
CA GLU A 97 -7.20 4.13 6.50
C GLU A 97 -6.14 3.03 6.66
N GLU A 98 -4.96 3.21 6.08
CA GLU A 98 -3.85 2.27 6.23
C GLU A 98 -3.37 2.17 7.68
N SER A 99 -3.15 3.30 8.34
CA SER A 99 -2.77 3.34 9.76
C SER A 99 -3.79 2.62 10.64
N ASN A 100 -5.09 2.86 10.40
CA ASN A 100 -6.16 2.17 11.12
C ASN A 100 -6.14 0.65 10.89
N LYS A 101 -5.86 0.19 9.66
CA LYS A 101 -5.73 -1.25 9.35
C LYS A 101 -4.54 -1.87 10.06
N ILE A 102 -3.39 -1.19 10.08
CA ILE A 102 -2.19 -1.65 10.79
C ILE A 102 -2.46 -1.74 12.29
N SER A 103 -3.07 -0.72 12.90
CA SER A 103 -3.42 -0.73 14.32
C SER A 103 -4.35 -1.88 14.69
N LYS A 104 -5.38 -2.14 13.88
CA LYS A 104 -6.28 -3.29 14.08
C LYS A 104 -5.56 -4.64 13.95
N MET A 105 -4.63 -4.76 13.01
CA MET A 105 -3.82 -5.97 12.86
C MET A 105 -2.91 -6.19 14.08
N VAL A 106 -2.26 -5.14 14.57
CA VAL A 106 -1.44 -5.18 15.79
C VAL A 106 -2.28 -5.60 16.99
N GLU A 107 -3.45 -4.97 17.18
CA GLU A 107 -4.38 -5.33 18.25
C GLU A 107 -4.83 -6.79 18.15
N HIS A 108 -5.14 -7.27 16.94
CA HIS A 108 -5.54 -8.65 16.73
C HIS A 108 -4.42 -9.64 17.11
N ILE A 109 -3.18 -9.39 16.69
CA ILE A 109 -2.03 -10.23 17.06
C ILE A 109 -1.86 -10.26 18.59
N LEU A 110 -1.86 -9.09 19.23
CA LEU A 110 -1.64 -8.98 20.68
C LEU A 110 -2.82 -9.52 21.53
N THR A 111 -4.01 -9.68 20.96
CA THR A 111 -5.16 -10.26 21.68
C THR A 111 -5.33 -11.76 21.46
N THR A 112 -4.83 -12.30 20.34
CA THR A 112 -5.01 -13.71 19.99
C THR A 112 -3.80 -14.59 20.30
N VAL A 113 -2.59 -14.04 20.22
CA VAL A 113 -1.35 -14.76 20.52
C VAL A 113 -1.21 -14.93 22.04
N THR A 114 -0.77 -16.09 22.51
CA THR A 114 -0.59 -16.34 23.95
C THR A 114 0.54 -15.47 24.53
N PRO A 115 0.48 -15.07 25.82
CA PRO A 115 1.45 -14.12 26.39
C PRO A 115 2.92 -14.54 26.26
N HIS A 116 3.22 -15.84 26.36
CA HIS A 116 4.57 -16.37 26.16
C HIS A 116 5.10 -16.09 24.75
N LEU A 117 4.27 -16.31 23.73
CA LEU A 117 4.64 -16.07 22.34
C LEU A 117 4.76 -14.58 22.01
N GLN A 118 3.97 -13.73 22.65
CA GLN A 118 4.13 -12.28 22.50
C GLN A 118 5.51 -11.83 22.98
N LEU A 119 5.96 -12.31 24.15
CA LEU A 119 7.27 -11.98 24.70
C LEU A 119 8.44 -12.49 23.84
N SER A 120 8.29 -13.66 23.21
CA SER A 120 9.36 -14.25 22.39
C SER A 120 9.37 -13.76 20.93
N CYS A 121 8.19 -13.50 20.34
CA CYS A 121 8.05 -13.25 18.90
C CYS A 121 7.69 -11.79 18.56
N CYS A 122 7.00 -11.06 19.46
CA CYS A 122 6.55 -9.68 19.20
C CYS A 122 7.50 -8.65 19.82
N THR A 123 8.62 -8.38 19.17
CA THR A 123 9.63 -7.43 19.66
C THR A 123 9.15 -5.98 19.60
N GLU A 124 9.50 -5.15 20.59
CA GLU A 124 9.04 -3.75 20.70
C GLU A 124 9.39 -2.88 19.47
N ASN A 125 10.51 -3.18 18.80
CA ASN A 125 10.96 -2.46 17.60
C ASN A 125 10.69 -3.24 16.29
N GLY A 126 10.03 -4.39 16.38
CA GLY A 126 9.69 -5.22 15.23
C GLY A 126 8.46 -4.67 14.50
N THR A 127 8.42 -4.89 13.20
CA THR A 127 7.19 -4.64 12.44
C THR A 127 6.21 -5.80 12.64
N PRO A 128 4.89 -5.59 12.42
CA PRO A 128 3.92 -6.69 12.47
C PRO A 128 4.27 -7.84 11.52
N ARG A 129 4.98 -7.58 10.42
CA ARG A 129 5.46 -8.63 9.51
C ARG A 129 6.52 -9.49 10.17
N ASP A 130 7.49 -8.87 10.85
CA ASP A 130 8.54 -9.60 11.57
C ASP A 130 7.93 -10.47 12.67
N TRP A 131 6.91 -9.96 13.37
CA TRP A 131 6.17 -10.71 14.37
C TRP A 131 5.45 -11.92 13.77
N ILE A 132 4.75 -11.75 12.65
CA ILE A 132 4.06 -12.84 11.95
C ILE A 132 5.06 -13.91 11.50
N THR A 133 6.19 -13.52 10.93
CA THR A 133 7.24 -14.46 10.52
C THR A 133 7.81 -15.21 11.72
N ALA A 134 8.13 -14.54 12.83
CA ALA A 134 8.63 -15.21 14.03
C ALA A 134 7.59 -16.15 14.66
N LEU A 135 6.31 -15.77 14.62
CA LEU A 135 5.20 -16.63 15.06
C LEU A 135 5.05 -17.86 14.16
N GLN A 136 5.22 -17.69 12.85
CA GLN A 136 5.26 -18.79 11.89
C GLN A 136 6.47 -19.69 12.11
N ASP A 137 7.66 -19.16 12.41
CA ASP A 137 8.82 -20.02 12.66
C ASP A 137 8.70 -20.79 13.99
N THR A 138 8.02 -20.20 14.98
CA THR A 138 7.92 -20.78 16.33
C THR A 138 6.75 -21.76 16.46
N VAL A 139 5.64 -21.47 15.82
CA VAL A 139 4.35 -22.21 15.96
C VAL A 139 3.84 -22.70 14.62
N GLY A 140 4.44 -22.27 13.51
CA GLY A 140 4.09 -22.73 12.19
C GLY A 140 4.25 -24.23 12.17
N VAL A 141 3.13 -24.85 11.80
CA VAL A 141 3.12 -26.24 11.44
C VAL A 141 4.07 -26.42 10.26
N ASP A 142 5.06 -27.31 10.43
CA ASP A 142 5.94 -27.71 9.35
C ASP A 142 5.09 -28.25 8.19
N GLU A 143 5.39 -27.78 6.96
CA GLU A 143 4.60 -28.11 5.79
C GLU A 143 4.62 -29.62 5.52
N ASP A 144 5.74 -30.26 5.80
CA ASP A 144 5.89 -31.71 5.73
C ASP A 144 5.06 -32.42 6.80
N GLU A 145 4.95 -31.87 8.00
CA GLU A 145 4.09 -32.40 9.06
C GLU A 145 2.61 -32.24 8.71
N GLU A 146 2.20 -31.12 8.09
CA GLU A 146 0.83 -30.94 7.62
C GLU A 146 0.49 -31.87 6.46
N ARG A 147 1.43 -32.05 5.52
CA ARG A 147 1.31 -33.01 4.42
C ARG A 147 1.21 -34.44 4.96
N ALA A 148 1.99 -34.80 5.97
CA ALA A 148 1.89 -36.10 6.64
C ALA A 148 0.54 -36.29 7.33
N ARG A 149 0.04 -35.29 8.06
CA ARG A 149 -1.29 -35.34 8.68
C ARG A 149 -2.42 -35.39 7.66
N ALA A 150 -2.29 -34.70 6.53
CA ALA A 150 -3.27 -34.76 5.45
C ALA A 150 -3.31 -36.16 4.81
N ARG A 151 -2.14 -36.76 4.56
CA ARG A 151 -2.03 -38.16 4.12
C ARG A 151 -2.68 -39.09 5.13
N GLU A 152 -2.40 -38.94 6.42
CA GLU A 152 -2.93 -39.80 7.47
C GLU A 152 -4.46 -39.69 7.60
N ARG A 153 -5.01 -38.47 7.46
CA ARG A 153 -6.47 -38.24 7.41
C ARG A 153 -7.11 -38.85 6.17
N TYR A 154 -6.49 -38.71 5.00
CA TYR A 154 -6.97 -39.35 3.77
C TYR A 154 -7.01 -40.87 3.92
N GLN A 155 -5.92 -41.47 4.39
CA GLN A 155 -5.85 -42.93 4.65
C GLN A 155 -6.86 -43.37 5.73
N ALA A 156 -7.13 -42.55 6.73
CA ALA A 156 -8.16 -42.83 7.73
C ALA A 156 -9.57 -42.80 7.13
N ALA A 157 -9.85 -41.88 6.21
CA ALA A 157 -11.14 -41.76 5.52
C ALA A 157 -11.40 -42.91 4.52
N LEU A 158 -10.36 -43.55 3.99
CA LEU A 158 -10.47 -44.78 3.18
C LEU A 158 -10.96 -46.00 3.96
N LYS A 159 -11.06 -45.91 5.29
CA LYS A 159 -11.64 -47.01 6.07
C LYS A 159 -13.13 -47.14 5.72
N PRO A 160 -13.60 -48.34 5.34
CA PRO A 160 -15.01 -48.56 5.02
C PRO A 160 -15.90 -48.16 6.20
N MET A 161 -17.06 -47.61 5.87
CA MET A 161 -18.10 -47.30 6.85
C MET A 161 -18.47 -48.54 7.66
N ARG A 162 -18.93 -48.36 8.90
CA ARG A 162 -19.44 -49.49 9.69
C ARG A 162 -20.91 -49.80 9.41
N SER A 163 -21.63 -48.84 8.85
CA SER A 163 -23.06 -48.94 8.53
C SER A 163 -23.40 -47.98 7.39
N THR A 164 -24.29 -48.42 6.49
CA THR A 164 -24.77 -47.64 5.34
C THR A 164 -25.58 -46.42 5.73
N THR A 165 -26.12 -46.37 6.95
CA THR A 165 -26.83 -45.19 7.48
C THR A 165 -25.93 -43.97 7.67
N ASN A 166 -24.61 -44.16 7.77
CA ASN A 166 -23.63 -43.07 7.95
C ASN A 166 -22.98 -42.62 6.63
N TRP A 167 -23.58 -42.98 5.49
CA TRP A 167 -23.04 -42.70 4.15
C TRP A 167 -22.67 -41.24 3.92
N GLU A 168 -23.59 -40.32 4.24
CA GLU A 168 -23.38 -38.89 3.99
C GLU A 168 -22.24 -38.33 4.84
N THR A 169 -22.16 -38.72 6.10
CA THR A 169 -21.08 -38.29 7.01
C THR A 169 -19.72 -38.78 6.53
N TRP A 170 -19.62 -40.06 6.17
CA TRP A 170 -18.36 -40.62 5.67
C TRP A 170 -17.95 -40.02 4.33
N LEU A 171 -18.89 -39.79 3.42
CA LEU A 171 -18.60 -39.18 2.12
C LEU A 171 -18.05 -37.76 2.30
N ASN A 172 -18.63 -36.97 3.21
CA ASN A 172 -18.12 -35.63 3.53
C ASN A 172 -16.72 -35.67 4.16
N GLU A 173 -16.46 -36.62 5.06
CA GLU A 173 -15.13 -36.80 5.66
C GLU A 173 -14.08 -37.19 4.60
N TYR A 174 -14.44 -38.09 3.70
CA TYR A 174 -13.60 -38.50 2.58
C TYR A 174 -13.32 -37.34 1.62
N ASP A 175 -14.35 -36.62 1.17
CA ASP A 175 -14.22 -35.48 0.26
C ASP A 175 -13.35 -34.37 0.85
N GLN A 176 -13.58 -34.03 2.13
CA GLN A 176 -12.77 -33.06 2.85
C GLN A 176 -11.30 -33.51 2.97
N ALA A 177 -11.07 -34.78 3.31
CA ALA A 177 -9.72 -35.32 3.45
C ALA A 177 -8.98 -35.40 2.11
N ALA A 178 -9.66 -35.83 1.04
CA ALA A 178 -9.12 -35.91 -0.32
C ALA A 178 -8.77 -34.51 -0.85
N THR A 179 -9.70 -33.55 -0.74
CA THR A 179 -9.46 -32.15 -1.15
C THR A 179 -8.29 -31.53 -0.39
N ARG A 180 -8.21 -31.78 0.93
CA ARG A 180 -7.12 -31.26 1.76
C ARG A 180 -5.78 -31.90 1.40
N ALA A 181 -5.74 -33.20 1.14
CA ALA A 181 -4.56 -33.92 0.68
C ALA A 181 -4.12 -33.47 -0.72
N GLU A 182 -5.06 -33.18 -1.63
CA GLU A 182 -4.79 -32.66 -2.95
C GLU A 182 -4.18 -31.26 -2.88
N THR A 183 -4.75 -30.39 -2.05
CA THR A 183 -4.25 -29.02 -1.82
C THR A 183 -2.81 -28.99 -1.29
N LEU A 184 -2.38 -30.04 -0.58
CA LEU A 184 -1.04 -30.18 0.00
C LEU A 184 -0.11 -31.07 -0.86
N GLU A 185 -0.54 -31.40 -2.08
CA GLU A 185 0.21 -32.19 -3.06
C GLU A 185 0.65 -33.56 -2.54
N VAL A 186 -0.21 -34.22 -1.75
CA VAL A 186 0.01 -35.60 -1.30
C VAL A 186 -0.01 -36.52 -2.52
N ALA A 187 1.10 -37.21 -2.80
CA ALA A 187 1.31 -37.98 -4.02
C ALA A 187 0.19 -38.99 -4.33
N GLU A 188 -0.40 -39.60 -3.29
CA GLU A 188 -1.46 -40.59 -3.40
C GLU A 188 -2.75 -40.06 -4.04
N VAL A 189 -3.06 -38.77 -3.87
CA VAL A 189 -4.28 -38.14 -4.40
C VAL A 189 -4.06 -37.33 -5.68
N MET A 190 -2.79 -37.14 -6.08
CA MET A 190 -2.45 -36.42 -7.32
C MET A 190 -2.87 -37.18 -8.59
N GLN A 191 -2.99 -38.50 -8.51
CA GLN A 191 -3.43 -39.32 -9.63
C GLN A 191 -4.91 -39.61 -9.51
N THR A 192 -5.74 -38.98 -10.35
CA THR A 192 -7.20 -39.15 -10.34
C THR A 192 -7.65 -40.61 -10.40
N GLN A 193 -6.95 -41.44 -11.19
CA GLN A 193 -7.27 -42.87 -11.28
C GLN A 193 -7.03 -43.61 -9.95
N ALA A 194 -5.96 -43.27 -9.22
CA ALA A 194 -5.67 -43.88 -7.93
C ALA A 194 -6.75 -43.52 -6.90
N VAL A 195 -7.21 -42.27 -6.89
CA VAL A 195 -8.31 -41.80 -6.03
C VAL A 195 -9.62 -42.53 -6.34
N ILE A 196 -9.92 -42.77 -7.62
CA ILE A 196 -11.11 -43.54 -8.03
C ILE A 196 -11.00 -44.99 -7.54
N ASP A 197 -9.84 -45.63 -7.72
CA ASP A 197 -9.61 -47.01 -7.30
C ASP A 197 -9.72 -47.16 -5.77
N ASP A 198 -9.16 -46.21 -5.02
CA ASP A 198 -9.24 -46.16 -3.56
C ASP A 198 -10.68 -45.96 -3.06
N PHE A 199 -11.45 -45.07 -3.70
CA PHE A 199 -12.86 -44.86 -3.38
C PHE A 199 -13.68 -46.13 -3.63
N LEU A 200 -13.54 -46.74 -4.81
CA LEU A 200 -14.23 -47.98 -5.16
C LEU A 200 -13.82 -49.14 -4.25
N GLY A 201 -12.54 -49.22 -3.88
CA GLY A 201 -12.03 -50.20 -2.92
C GLY A 201 -12.61 -50.03 -1.51
N SER A 202 -12.95 -48.81 -1.12
CA SER A 202 -13.58 -48.51 0.18
C SER A 202 -15.07 -48.83 0.18
N VAL A 203 -15.78 -48.46 -0.89
CA VAL A 203 -17.24 -48.67 -1.03
C VAL A 203 -17.59 -50.12 -1.32
N SER A 204 -16.80 -50.83 -2.14
CA SER A 204 -17.06 -52.24 -2.49
C SER A 204 -17.06 -53.17 -1.28
N LYS A 205 -16.25 -52.87 -0.24
CA LYS A 205 -16.22 -53.61 1.02
C LYS A 205 -17.54 -53.53 1.82
N MET A 206 -18.41 -52.57 1.48
CA MET A 206 -19.76 -52.44 2.05
C MET A 206 -20.82 -53.21 1.29
N ALA A 207 -20.58 -53.55 0.02
CA ALA A 207 -21.54 -54.26 -0.81
C ALA A 207 -21.58 -55.78 -0.53
N PHE A 208 -20.63 -56.30 0.26
CA PHE A 208 -20.48 -57.71 0.61
C PHE A 208 -20.77 -58.02 2.09
N TYR A 209 -21.40 -57.09 2.82
CA TYR A 209 -21.87 -57.27 4.20
C TYR A 209 -23.40 -57.20 4.32
#